data_AF-A0A4Y8PUC1-F1
#
_entry.id   AF-A0A4Y8PUC1-F1
#
_cell.length_a   1.000
_cell.length_b   1.000
_cell.length_c   1.000
_cell.angle_alpha   90.00
_cell.angle_beta   90.00
_cell.angle_gamma   90.00
#
_symmetry.space_group_name_H-M   'P 1'
#
loop_
_entity.id
_entity.type
_entity.pdbx_description
1 polymer ?
#
loop_
_entity_poly.entity_id
_entity_poly.type
_entity_poly.pdbx_seq_one_letter_code
_entity_poly.pdbx_strand_id
1 'polypeptide(L)'
;MRYLFCQYVTIVDMNDELLSEVLYEHGEYDSPALSIGASVTTYQLGLKEFSVVYDKREGKTTRAKVVDIEIDLIKHPTVTRVFMEPVKLIVGQHDIGQVD
;
A
#
# COMPACT_ATOMS: atom_id res chain seq x y z
N MET A 1 7.70 -17.85 -3.18
CA MET A 1 6.23 -17.97 -3.04
C MET A 1 5.63 -16.68 -3.56
N ARG A 2 4.51 -16.77 -4.27
CA ARG A 2 3.85 -15.58 -4.83
C ARG A 2 2.92 -14.96 -3.79
N TYR A 3 3.16 -13.70 -3.46
CA TYR A 3 2.38 -12.93 -2.50
C TYR A 3 1.80 -11.69 -3.16
N LEU A 4 0.55 -11.38 -2.85
CA LEU A 4 -0.06 -10.09 -3.18
C LEU A 4 0.16 -9.14 -2.00
N PHE A 5 0.91 -8.07 -2.21
CA PHE A 5 1.18 -7.08 -1.17
C PHE A 5 0.07 -6.03 -1.15
N CYS A 6 -0.52 -5.84 0.01
CA CYS A 6 -1.61 -4.90 0.21
C CYS A 6 -1.31 -3.91 1.34
N GLN A 7 -1.90 -2.73 1.26
CA GLN A 7 -1.81 -1.72 2.30
C GLN A 7 -3.14 -0.99 2.42
N TYR A 8 -3.66 -0.88 3.64
CA TYR A 8 -4.82 -0.01 3.89
C TYR A 8 -4.38 1.45 3.81
N VAL A 9 -5.12 2.24 3.04
CA VAL A 9 -4.84 3.65 2.82
C VAL A 9 -6.07 4.46 3.20
N THR A 10 -5.90 5.32 4.21
CA THR A 10 -6.91 6.28 4.64
C THR A 10 -6.63 7.61 3.95
N ILE A 11 -7.59 8.12 3.19
CA ILE A 11 -7.50 9.41 2.51
C ILE A 11 -8.31 10.43 3.30
N VAL A 12 -7.67 11.52 3.69
CA VAL A 12 -8.30 12.61 4.45
C VAL A 12 -8.07 13.97 3.79
N ASP A 13 -8.87 14.96 4.17
CA ASP A 13 -8.61 16.36 3.83
C ASP A 13 -7.58 17.01 4.79
N MET A 14 -7.31 18.30 4.62
CA MET A 14 -6.37 19.06 5.46
C MET A 14 -6.86 19.25 6.91
N ASN A 15 -8.13 18.99 7.21
CA ASN A 15 -8.74 19.09 8.53
C ASN A 15 -8.92 17.71 9.21
N ASP A 16 -8.34 16.66 8.63
CA ASP A 16 -8.46 15.28 9.08
C ASP A 16 -9.88 14.69 8.94
N GLU A 17 -10.70 15.25 8.05
CA GLU A 17 -11.99 14.67 7.68
C GLU A 17 -11.77 13.49 6.73
N LEU A 18 -12.36 12.33 7.08
CA LEU A 18 -12.27 11.12 6.27
C LEU A 18 -12.98 11.31 4.94
N LEU A 19 -12.23 11.16 3.85
CA LEU A 19 -12.77 11.19 2.49
C LEU A 19 -13.01 9.77 1.97
N SER A 20 -12.06 8.86 2.20
CA SER A 20 -12.15 7.48 1.71
C SER A 20 -11.18 6.55 2.43
N GLU A 21 -11.47 5.26 2.41
CA GLU A 21 -10.54 4.19 2.76
C GLU A 21 -10.45 3.20 1.59
N VAL A 22 -9.24 2.88 1.19
CA VAL A 22 -8.99 1.97 0.07
C VAL A 22 -7.95 0.93 0.44
N LEU A 23 -8.13 -0.30 -0.06
CA LEU A 23 -7.09 -1.31 -0.03
C LEU A 23 -6.22 -1.14 -1.29
N TYR A 24 -5.02 -0.62 -1.11
CA TYR A 24 -4.07 -0.46 -2.21
C TYR A 24 -3.29 -1.76 -2.42
N GLU A 25 -3.36 -2.30 -3.63
CA GLU A 25 -2.59 -3.48 -4.05
C GLU A 25 -1.28 -3.03 -4.70
N HIS A 26 -0.16 -3.29 -4.02
CA HIS A 26 1.18 -2.98 -4.52
C HIS A 26 1.57 -3.87 -5.70
N GLY A 27 0.98 -5.06 -5.78
CA GLY A 27 1.17 -6.06 -6.83
C GLY A 27 1.57 -7.43 -6.29
N GLU A 28 1.71 -8.38 -7.21
CA GLU A 28 2.19 -9.73 -6.91
C GLU A 28 3.71 -9.83 -7.07
N TYR A 29 4.38 -10.35 -6.04
CA TYR A 29 5.84 -10.53 -6.03
C TYR A 29 6.19 -11.95 -5.62
N ASP A 30 7.22 -12.52 -6.24
CA ASP A 30 7.84 -13.75 -5.74
C ASP A 30 8.87 -13.39 -4.66
N SER A 31 8.72 -14.00 -3.48
CA SER A 31 9.57 -13.72 -2.32
C SER A 31 9.84 -15.01 -1.54
N PRO A 32 10.95 -15.07 -0.76
CA PRO A 32 11.10 -16.05 0.32
C PRO A 32 9.92 -16.00 1.29
N ALA A 33 9.82 -17.02 2.15
CA ALA A 33 8.80 -17.07 3.20
C ALA A 33 8.85 -15.81 4.07
N LEU A 34 7.73 -15.10 4.16
CA LEU A 34 7.58 -13.88 4.94
C LEU A 34 7.05 -14.21 6.33
N SER A 35 7.39 -13.35 7.29
CA SER A 35 6.85 -13.39 8.65
C SER A 35 6.25 -12.04 9.01
N ILE A 36 5.25 -12.07 9.90
CA ILE A 36 4.78 -10.85 10.56
C ILE A 36 5.95 -10.23 11.31
N GLY A 37 6.11 -8.91 11.16
CA GLY A 37 7.24 -8.16 11.70
C GLY A 37 8.42 -7.99 10.75
N ALA A 38 8.45 -8.73 9.63
CA ALA A 38 9.36 -8.42 8.54
C ALA A 38 9.11 -7.00 8.00
N SER A 39 10.07 -6.47 7.25
CA SER A 39 9.90 -5.18 6.59
C SER A 39 10.20 -5.29 5.12
N VAL A 40 9.44 -4.54 4.34
CA VAL A 40 9.61 -4.43 2.89
C VAL A 40 9.89 -2.99 2.51
N THR A 41 10.57 -2.79 1.40
CA THR A 41 10.86 -1.46 0.85
C THR A 41 10.07 -1.29 -0.43
N THR A 42 9.36 -0.16 -0.54
CA THR A 42 8.53 0.19 -1.70
C THR A 42 8.61 1.69 -1.96
N TYR A 43 7.98 2.17 -3.04
CA TYR A 43 7.78 3.60 -3.24
C TYR A 43 6.74 4.13 -2.25
N GLN A 44 6.89 5.37 -1.81
CA GLN A 44 5.85 6.06 -1.05
C GLN A 44 4.57 6.10 -1.87
N LEU A 45 3.43 6.02 -1.19
CA LEU A 45 2.14 6.25 -1.83
C LEU A 45 1.83 7.75 -1.84
N GLY A 46 1.20 8.20 -2.91
CA GLY A 46 0.70 9.55 -3.09
C GLY A 46 -0.66 9.54 -3.76
N LEU A 47 -1.18 10.74 -4.03
CA LEU A 47 -2.49 10.94 -4.63
C LEU A 47 -2.34 11.54 -6.02
N LYS A 48 -2.97 10.91 -7.01
CA LYS A 48 -3.27 11.51 -8.31
C LYS A 48 -4.78 11.71 -8.37
N GLU A 49 -5.20 12.96 -8.21
CA GLU A 49 -6.60 13.31 -7.91
C GLU A 49 -7.05 12.61 -6.62
N PHE A 50 -7.98 11.65 -6.71
CA PHE A 50 -8.42 10.82 -5.57
C PHE A 50 -7.93 9.37 -5.64
N SER A 51 -7.05 9.06 -6.61
CA SER A 51 -6.49 7.72 -6.78
C SER A 51 -5.17 7.60 -6.07
N VAL A 52 -5.02 6.53 -5.29
CA VAL A 52 -3.74 6.17 -4.67
C VAL A 52 -2.80 5.61 -5.72
N VAL A 53 -1.58 6.13 -5.76
CA VAL A 53 -0.55 5.77 -6.73
C VAL A 53 0.83 5.78 -6.07
N TYR A 54 1.82 5.17 -6.73
CA TYR A 54 3.21 5.33 -6.30
C TYR A 54 3.75 6.72 -6.62
N ASP A 55 4.37 7.35 -5.63
CA ASP A 55 5.24 8.51 -5.81
C ASP A 55 6.64 8.04 -6.22
N LYS A 56 6.91 8.04 -7.53
CA LYS A 56 8.19 7.58 -8.10
C LYS A 56 9.25 8.69 -8.21
N ARG A 57 9.02 9.87 -7.62
CA ARG A 57 10.03 10.94 -7.60
C ARG A 57 11.29 10.47 -6.85
N GLU A 58 12.44 11.03 -7.19
CA GLU A 58 13.73 10.59 -6.62
C GLU A 58 13.71 10.65 -5.08
N GLY A 59 14.19 9.57 -4.43
CA GLY A 59 14.25 9.46 -2.98
C GLY A 59 12.92 9.14 -2.27
N LYS A 60 11.81 8.98 -3.01
CA LYS A 60 10.49 8.64 -2.44
C LYS A 60 10.30 7.15 -2.20
N THR A 61 11.25 6.54 -1.50
CA THR A 61 11.10 5.17 -0.99
C THR A 61 10.65 5.18 0.46
N THR A 62 10.03 4.09 0.89
CA THR A 62 9.63 3.89 2.27
C THR A 62 9.83 2.44 2.68
N ARG A 63 10.04 2.24 3.97
CA ARG A 63 10.08 0.92 4.59
C ARG A 63 8.77 0.72 5.34
N ALA A 64 8.06 -0.35 5.03
CA ALA A 64 6.82 -0.71 5.68
C ALA A 64 6.96 -2.05 6.42
N LYS A 65 6.42 -2.13 7.64
CA LYS A 65 6.34 -3.39 8.40
C LYS A 65 5.19 -4.25 7.87
N VAL A 66 5.43 -5.55 7.70
CA VAL A 66 4.37 -6.54 7.51
C VAL A 66 3.68 -6.76 8.85
N VAL A 67 2.37 -6.49 8.90
CA VAL A 67 1.58 -6.58 10.13
C VAL A 67 0.64 -7.78 10.13
N ASP A 68 0.27 -8.29 8.96
CA ASP A 68 -0.61 -9.46 8.84
C ASP A 68 -0.36 -10.22 7.53
N ILE A 69 -0.74 -11.51 7.52
CA ILE A 69 -0.69 -12.38 6.34
C ILE A 69 -2.00 -13.17 6.28
N GLU A 70 -2.78 -12.96 5.22
CA GLU A 70 -4.05 -13.63 4.97
C GLU A 70 -3.88 -14.69 3.88
N ILE A 71 -4.47 -15.86 4.10
CA ILE A 71 -4.56 -16.93 3.10
C ILE A 71 -6.03 -17.11 2.75
N ASP A 72 -6.41 -16.77 1.51
CA ASP A 72 -7.79 -16.96 1.03
C ASP A 72 -8.03 -18.44 0.72
N LEU A 73 -8.75 -19.11 1.61
CA LEU A 73 -9.16 -20.52 1.48
C LEU A 73 -10.48 -20.72 0.72
N ILE A 74 -11.17 -19.63 0.38
CA ILE A 74 -12.47 -19.66 -0.31
C ILE A 74 -12.26 -19.65 -1.83
N LYS A 75 -11.27 -18.90 -2.32
CA LYS A 75 -10.98 -18.78 -3.75
C LYS A 75 -9.83 -19.70 -4.19
N HIS A 76 -9.96 -20.22 -5.42
CA HIS A 76 -8.92 -21.01 -6.08
C HIS A 76 -8.52 -20.38 -7.42
N PRO A 77 -7.21 -20.24 -7.71
CA PRO A 77 -6.07 -20.62 -6.86
C PRO A 77 -5.97 -19.77 -5.59
N THR A 78 -5.42 -20.37 -4.52
CA THR A 78 -5.23 -19.67 -3.24
C THR A 78 -4.27 -18.51 -3.42
N VAL A 79 -4.70 -17.32 -3.02
CA VAL A 79 -3.86 -16.12 -2.99
C VAL A 79 -3.46 -15.85 -1.54
N THR A 80 -2.16 -15.71 -1.31
CA THR A 80 -1.66 -15.23 -0.01
C THR A 80 -1.44 -13.73 -0.08
N ARG A 81 -2.20 -12.99 0.72
CA ARG A 81 -2.08 -11.53 0.85
C ARG A 81 -1.19 -11.18 2.02
N VAL A 82 -0.33 -10.22 1.82
CA VAL A 82 0.59 -9.70 2.85
C VAL A 82 0.18 -8.27 3.11
N PHE A 83 -0.27 -7.98 4.32
CA PHE A 83 -0.68 -6.64 4.71
C PHE A 83 0.47 -5.91 5.38
N MET A 84 0.77 -4.74 4.82
CA MET A 84 1.70 -3.78 5.40
C MET A 84 0.98 -2.83 6.36
N GLU A 85 1.74 -2.18 7.23
CA GLU A 85 1.20 -1.16 8.12
C GLU A 85 0.40 -0.09 7.35
N PRO A 86 -0.76 0.33 7.87
CA PRO A 86 -1.63 1.27 7.17
C PRO A 86 -0.96 2.63 7.00
N VAL A 87 -1.37 3.38 5.98
CA VAL A 87 -0.89 4.73 5.73
C VAL A 87 -2.04 5.70 5.58
N LYS A 88 -1.82 6.94 6.01
CA LYS A 88 -2.75 8.05 5.85
C LYS A 88 -2.21 9.01 4.80
N LEU A 89 -3.01 9.30 3.78
CA LEU A 89 -2.72 10.30 2.76
C LEU A 89 -3.63 11.52 2.95
N ILE A 90 -3.02 12.69 2.95
CA ILE A 90 -3.71 13.98 3.12
C ILE A 90 -3.75 14.67 1.75
N VAL A 91 -4.96 14.93 1.26
CA VAL A 91 -5.20 15.68 0.01
C VAL A 91 -4.52 17.05 0.07
N GLY A 92 -3.86 17.45 -1.01
CA GLY A 92 -3.08 18.68 -1.10
C GLY A 92 -1.63 18.54 -0.58
N GLN A 93 -1.36 17.65 0.39
CA GLN A 93 0.01 17.39 0.86
C GLN A 93 0.68 16.22 0.12
N HIS A 94 -0.10 15.19 -0.19
CA HIS A 94 0.39 13.97 -0.84
C HIS A 94 0.10 13.95 -2.34
N ASP A 95 -0.35 15.07 -2.90
CA ASP A 95 -0.66 15.19 -4.31
C ASP A 95 0.64 15.12 -5.13
N ILE A 96 0.68 14.20 -6.10
CA ILE A 96 1.85 14.02 -6.96
C ILE A 96 1.71 14.71 -8.32
N GLY A 97 0.52 15.22 -8.67
CA GLY A 97 0.25 15.91 -9.94
C GLY A 97 0.16 14.98 -11.16
N GLN A 98 0.33 15.55 -12.37
CA GLN A 98 0.39 14.82 -13.65
C GLN A 98 1.83 14.33 -13.90
N VAL A 99 2.38 13.55 -12.98
CA VAL A 99 3.69 12.91 -13.21
C VAL A 99 3.41 11.53 -13.79
N ASP A 100 3.98 11.28 -14.97
CA ASP A 100 3.89 10.02 -15.73
C ASP A 100 4.70 8.87 -15.09
#